data_AF-A0A397A5D4-F1
#
_entry.id   AF-A0A397A5D4-F1
#
_cell.length_a   1.000
_cell.length_b   1.000
_cell.length_c   1.000
_cell.angle_alpha   90.00
_cell.angle_beta   90.00
_cell.angle_gamma   90.00
#
_symmetry.space_group_name_H-M   'P 1'
#
loop_
_entity.id
_entity.type
_entity.pdbx_description
1 polymer ?
#
loop_
_entity_poly.entity_id
_entity_poly.type
_entity_poly.pdbx_seq_one_letter_code
_entity_poly.pdbx_strand_id
1 'polypeptide(L)'
;TKCDLCSHDLDLPVVHFMCGHSFHQNCISETDRECMTCGPEHRHFVALQSSLQTKASNHELFFNQLETATDGFNTIAEYFGKGIFKPVDDDDENHVAESVGSNERFSNEY
;
A
#
# COMPACT_ATOMS: atom_id res chain seq x y z
N THR A 1 -7.81 -13.71 -30.79
CA THR A 1 -7.51 -12.67 -29.78
C THR A 1 -8.26 -11.42 -30.20
N LYS A 2 -9.01 -10.77 -29.31
CA LYS A 2 -9.89 -9.61 -29.62
C LYS A 2 -9.47 -8.39 -28.82
N CYS A 3 -9.73 -7.20 -29.35
CA CYS A 3 -9.46 -5.94 -28.68
C CYS A 3 -10.49 -5.71 -27.57
N ASP A 4 -10.04 -5.46 -26.35
CA ASP A 4 -10.91 -5.25 -25.20
C ASP A 4 -11.67 -3.91 -25.22
N LEU A 5 -11.31 -2.97 -26.09
CA LEU A 5 -12.06 -1.72 -26.29
C LEU A 5 -13.13 -1.85 -27.38
N CYS A 6 -12.75 -2.30 -28.58
CA CYS A 6 -13.63 -2.28 -29.75
C CYS A 6 -14.25 -3.64 -30.10
N SER A 7 -13.87 -4.72 -29.42
CA SER A 7 -14.33 -6.11 -29.64
C SER A 7 -14.04 -6.72 -31.03
N HIS A 8 -13.31 -6.02 -31.89
CA HIS A 8 -12.86 -6.54 -33.18
C HIS A 8 -11.65 -7.47 -32.98
N ASP A 9 -11.39 -8.32 -33.97
CA ASP A 9 -10.19 -9.17 -33.95
C ASP A 9 -8.93 -8.31 -33.95
N LEU A 10 -7.93 -8.74 -33.17
CA LEU A 10 -6.67 -8.03 -33.07
C LEU A 10 -5.82 -8.25 -34.31
N ASP A 11 -5.36 -7.16 -34.89
CA ASP A 11 -4.34 -7.09 -35.92
C ASP A 11 -3.20 -6.18 -35.46
N LEU A 12 -2.02 -6.38 -36.05
CA LEU A 12 -0.85 -5.60 -35.68
C LEU A 12 -1.02 -4.14 -36.11
N PRO A 13 -0.60 -3.16 -35.30
CA PRO A 13 0.09 -3.30 -34.01
C PRO A 13 -0.83 -3.47 -32.78
N VAL A 14 -0.43 -4.34 -31.85
CA VAL A 14 -1.17 -4.70 -30.64
C VAL A 14 -0.36 -4.41 -29.38
N VAL A 15 -1.02 -3.93 -28.33
CA VAL A 15 -0.47 -3.77 -26.98
C VAL A 15 -1.10 -4.82 -26.05
N HIS A 16 -0.26 -5.60 -25.39
CA HIS A 16 -0.68 -6.63 -24.42
C HIS A 16 -0.26 -6.23 -23.02
N PHE A 17 -1.20 -6.27 -22.07
CA PHE A 17 -0.94 -6.04 -20.65
C PHE A 17 -0.83 -7.36 -19.89
N MET A 18 -0.09 -7.36 -18.78
CA MET A 18 0.09 -8.55 -17.93
C MET A 18 -1.19 -9.01 -17.23
N CYS A 19 -2.22 -8.16 -17.18
CA CYS A 19 -3.56 -8.56 -16.72
C CYS A 19 -4.33 -9.41 -17.75
N GLY A 20 -3.78 -9.64 -18.94
CA GLY A 20 -4.39 -10.44 -20.01
C GLY A 20 -5.16 -9.63 -21.04
N HIS A 21 -5.49 -8.36 -20.75
CA HIS A 21 -6.16 -7.49 -21.71
C HIS A 21 -5.22 -7.05 -22.84
N SER A 22 -5.79 -6.95 -24.02
CA SER A 22 -5.11 -6.68 -25.28
C SER A 22 -5.88 -5.65 -26.08
N PHE A 23 -5.16 -4.66 -26.63
CA PHE A 23 -5.77 -3.55 -27.36
C PHE A 23 -5.02 -3.31 -28.66
N HIS A 24 -5.71 -2.85 -29.69
CA HIS A 24 -5.03 -2.21 -30.82
C HIS A 24 -4.25 -1.00 -30.32
N GLN A 25 -3.08 -0.73 -30.90
CA GLN A 25 -2.33 0.48 -30.55
C GLN A 25 -3.16 1.76 -30.74
N ASN A 26 -4.05 1.79 -31.74
CA ASN A 26 -4.94 2.93 -32.00
C ASN A 26 -6.14 3.02 -31.03
N CYS A 27 -6.43 1.95 -30.27
CA CYS A 27 -7.50 1.93 -29.28
C CYS A 27 -7.04 2.43 -27.91
N ILE A 28 -5.75 2.71 -27.73
CA ILE A 28 -5.16 3.17 -26.47
C ILE A 28 -4.36 4.43 -26.74
N SER A 29 -4.24 5.34 -25.75
CA SER A 29 -3.38 6.52 -25.95
C SER A 29 -1.91 6.13 -25.82
N GLU A 30 -1.02 6.79 -26.57
CA GLU A 30 0.44 6.55 -26.50
C GLU A 30 1.02 6.80 -25.10
N THR A 31 0.31 7.58 -24.27
CA THR A 31 0.70 7.90 -22.90
C THR A 31 0.29 6.84 -21.88
N ASP A 32 -0.65 5.95 -22.21
CA ASP A 32 -1.16 4.98 -21.26
C ASP A 32 -0.15 3.84 -21.05
N ARG A 33 0.53 3.88 -19.90
CA ARG A 33 1.39 2.78 -19.43
C ARG A 33 0.62 1.71 -18.65
N GLU A 34 -0.70 1.80 -18.64
CA GLU A 34 -1.60 0.98 -17.84
C GLU A 34 -2.78 0.50 -18.68
N CYS A 35 -3.34 -0.65 -18.31
CA CYS A 35 -4.52 -1.19 -18.95
C CYS A 35 -5.72 -0.27 -18.67
N MET A 36 -6.46 0.16 -19.70
CA MET A 36 -7.63 1.04 -19.51
C MET A 36 -8.75 0.38 -18.69
N THR A 37 -8.86 -0.95 -18.73
CA THR A 37 -9.86 -1.72 -17.97
C THR A 37 -9.47 -1.88 -16.51
N CYS A 38 -8.21 -2.23 -16.22
CA CYS A 38 -7.75 -2.53 -14.85
C CYS A 38 -7.08 -1.36 -14.13
N GLY A 39 -6.56 -0.38 -14.88
CA GLY A 39 -5.80 0.76 -14.38
C GLY A 39 -6.55 1.56 -13.32
N PRO A 40 -7.83 1.93 -13.52
CA PRO A 40 -8.60 2.68 -12.52
C PRO A 40 -8.67 1.96 -11.16
N GLU A 41 -8.97 0.66 -11.17
CA GLU A 41 -9.04 -0.14 -9.95
C GLU A 41 -7.67 -0.35 -9.32
N HIS A 42 -6.63 -0.59 -10.15
CA HIS A 42 -5.26 -0.72 -9.68
C HIS A 42 -4.78 0.56 -8.98
N ARG A 43 -5.04 1.75 -9.55
CA ARG A 43 -4.71 3.03 -8.93
C ARG A 43 -5.44 3.22 -7.60
N HIS A 44 -6.70 2.82 -7.52
CA HIS A 44 -7.46 2.88 -6.27
C HIS A 44 -6.84 1.97 -5.20
N PHE A 45 -6.46 0.73 -5.55
CA PHE A 45 -5.80 -0.19 -4.63
C PHE A 45 -4.45 0.36 -4.14
N VAL A 46 -3.62 0.87 -5.06
CA VAL A 46 -2.31 1.47 -4.72
C VAL A 46 -2.47 2.70 -3.82
N ALA A 47 -3.44 3.57 -4.12
CA ALA A 47 -3.73 4.73 -3.28
C ALA A 47 -4.21 4.32 -1.88
N LEU A 48 -5.08 3.31 -1.78
CA LEU A 48 -5.54 2.77 -0.51
C LEU A 48 -4.36 2.19 0.28
N GLN A 49 -3.55 1.33 -0.35
CA GLN A 49 -2.36 0.75 0.27
C GLN A 49 -1.41 1.83 0.79
N SER A 50 -1.10 2.85 -0.03
CA SER A 50 -0.27 3.98 0.38
C SER A 50 -0.86 4.74 1.57
N SER A 51 -2.17 5.01 1.56
CA SER A 51 -2.83 5.69 2.67
C SER A 51 -2.79 4.89 3.98
N LEU A 52 -2.92 3.56 3.88
CA LEU A 52 -2.81 2.65 5.03
C LEU A 52 -1.37 2.61 5.54
N GLN A 53 -0.37 2.59 4.66
CA GLN A 53 1.05 2.66 5.03
C GLN A 53 1.41 3.98 5.72
N THR A 54 0.91 5.13 5.25
CA THR A 54 1.14 6.41 5.91
C THR A 54 0.46 6.49 7.29
N LYS A 55 -0.73 5.90 7.44
CA LYS A 55 -1.38 5.79 8.75
C LYS A 55 -0.63 4.83 9.67
N ALA A 56 -0.07 3.78 9.10
CA ALA A 56 0.70 2.76 9.78
C ALA A 56 2.03 3.29 10.34
N SER A 57 2.68 4.24 9.67
CA SER A 57 3.92 4.87 10.17
C SER A 57 3.69 5.86 11.31
N ASN A 58 2.44 6.17 11.67
CA ASN A 58 2.13 7.08 12.77
C ASN A 58 1.90 6.30 14.07
N HIS A 59 3.00 5.90 14.71
CA HIS A 59 3.01 5.10 15.94
C HIS A 59 2.28 5.80 17.10
N GLU A 60 2.39 7.11 17.22
CA GLU A 60 1.69 7.90 18.25
C GLU A 60 0.17 7.79 18.14
N LEU A 61 -0.36 7.84 16.91
CA LEU A 61 -1.80 7.68 16.68
C LEU A 61 -2.28 6.28 17.09
N PHE A 62 -1.47 5.26 16.84
CA PHE A 62 -1.77 3.89 17.26
C PHE A 62 -1.85 3.76 18.78
N PHE A 63 -0.85 4.27 19.52
CA PHE A 63 -0.85 4.18 20.98
C PHE A 63 -2.00 4.96 21.62
N ASN A 64 -2.28 6.18 21.14
CA ASN A 64 -3.44 6.95 21.62
C ASN A 64 -4.78 6.22 21.37
N GLN A 65 -4.93 5.57 20.22
CA GLN A 65 -6.12 4.76 19.93
C GLN A 65 -6.18 3.50 20.78
N LEU A 66 -5.04 2.85 21.04
CA LEU A 66 -4.96 1.66 21.87
C LEU A 66 -5.33 1.95 23.33
N GLU A 67 -4.88 3.07 23.88
CA GLU A 67 -5.20 3.50 25.25
C GLU A 67 -6.68 3.83 25.44
N THR A 68 -7.34 4.31 24.39
CA THR A 68 -8.76 4.71 24.42
C THR A 68 -9.70 3.63 23.89
N ALA A 69 -9.17 2.53 23.34
CA ALA A 69 -9.95 1.46 22.73
C ALA A 69 -10.69 0.61 23.77
N THR A 70 -11.92 0.25 23.46
CA THR A 70 -12.71 -0.70 24.24
C THR A 70 -12.22 -2.15 24.08
N ASP A 71 -11.68 -2.48 22.90
CA ASP A 71 -11.05 -3.77 22.60
C ASP A 71 -9.65 -3.53 21.98
N GLY A 72 -8.63 -3.54 22.84
CA GLY A 72 -7.25 -3.35 22.42
C GLY A 72 -6.72 -4.46 21.52
N PHE A 73 -7.24 -5.69 21.62
CA PHE A 73 -6.78 -6.78 20.78
C PHE A 73 -7.25 -6.61 19.33
N ASN A 74 -8.52 -6.24 19.14
CA ASN A 74 -9.03 -5.95 17.81
C ASN A 74 -8.29 -4.76 17.16
N THR A 75 -7.98 -3.71 17.94
CA THR A 75 -7.15 -2.59 17.47
C THR A 75 -5.77 -3.06 17.03
N ILE A 76 -5.08 -3.89 17.83
CA ILE A 76 -3.77 -4.45 17.46
C ILE A 76 -3.87 -5.28 16.18
N ALA A 77 -4.87 -6.17 16.06
CA ALA A 77 -5.05 -7.04 14.90
C ALA A 77 -5.30 -6.24 13.61
N GLU A 78 -6.13 -5.19 13.67
CA GLU A 78 -6.41 -4.31 12.54
C GLU A 78 -5.14 -3.59 12.06
N TYR A 79 -4.32 -3.09 12.99
CA TYR A 79 -3.08 -2.40 12.68
C TYR A 79 -1.96 -3.33 12.20
N PHE A 80 -1.88 -4.54 12.76
CA PHE A 80 -1.00 -5.59 12.27
C PHE A 80 -1.33 -5.97 10.82
N GLY A 81 -2.62 -6.16 10.50
CA GLY A 81 -3.08 -6.46 9.15
C GLY A 81 -2.82 -5.35 8.12
N LYS A 82 -2.63 -4.11 8.57
CA LYS A 82 -2.26 -2.95 7.73
C LYS A 82 -0.74 -2.82 7.49
N GLY A 83 0.07 -3.70 8.10
CA GLY A 83 1.52 -3.71 7.91
C GLY A 83 2.27 -2.63 8.69
N ILE A 84 1.81 -2.25 9.89
CA ILE A 84 2.57 -1.38 10.82
C ILE A 84 3.95 -1.94 11.11
N PHE A 85 4.01 -3.24 11.41
CA PHE A 85 5.25 -3.91 11.75
C PHE A 85 5.87 -4.44 10.47
N LYS A 86 6.53 -3.56 9.72
CA LYS A 86 7.49 -4.05 8.72
C LYS A 86 8.65 -4.69 9.46
N PRO A 87 9.13 -5.87 9.05
CA PRO A 87 10.42 -6.35 9.53
C PRO A 87 11.44 -5.24 9.26
N VAL A 88 12.32 -4.99 10.22
CA VAL A 88 13.49 -4.17 9.97
C VAL A 88 14.27 -4.94 8.92
N ASP A 89 14.31 -4.43 7.69
CA ASP A 89 15.21 -4.98 6.68
C ASP A 89 16.62 -4.70 7.20
N ASP A 90 17.32 -5.72 7.68
CA ASP A 90 18.68 -5.66 8.26
C ASP A 90 19.77 -5.25 7.23
N ASP A 91 19.39 -4.61 6.12
CA ASP A 91 20.26 -4.16 5.03
C ASP A 91 20.42 -2.63 4.95
N ASP A 92 19.92 -1.87 5.94
CA ASP A 92 20.11 -0.41 6.03
C ASP A 92 20.94 -0.02 7.26
N GLU A 93 22.28 -0.13 7.15
CA GLU A 93 23.25 0.37 8.14
C GLU A 93 23.28 1.92 8.25
N ASN A 94 22.21 2.66 7.92
CA ASN A 94 22.28 4.11 8.07
C ASN A 94 20.99 4.92 8.31
N HIS A 95 19.97 4.38 9.00
CA HIS A 95 18.94 5.26 9.59
C HIS A 95 18.27 4.68 10.85
N VAL A 96 18.96 4.80 12.00
CA VAL A 96 18.29 4.86 13.31
C VAL A 96 18.84 6.04 14.10
N ALA A 97 18.39 7.24 13.74
CA ALA A 97 18.38 8.36 14.66
C ALA A 97 16.93 8.85 14.75
N GLU A 98 16.49 9.02 15.99
CA GLU A 98 15.22 9.65 16.41
C GLU A 98 13.98 8.75 16.51
N SER A 99 13.84 8.11 17.68
CA SER A 99 12.62 8.27 18.52
C SER A 99 12.68 7.49 19.85
N VAL A 100 13.85 7.34 20.47
CA VAL A 100 13.91 6.96 21.90
C VAL A 100 14.24 8.20 22.71
N GLY A 101 13.24 9.08 22.83
CA GLY A 101 13.22 10.19 23.76
C GLY A 101 12.50 9.78 25.04
N SER A 102 13.29 9.42 26.05
CA SER A 102 13.10 9.79 27.46
C SER A 102 11.76 9.47 28.14
N ASN A 103 11.73 8.42 28.96
CA ASN A 103 11.15 8.58 30.29
C ASN A 103 11.85 7.66 31.31
N GLU A 104 12.86 8.21 31.99
CA GLU A 104 13.37 7.66 33.24
C GLU A 104 12.36 7.89 34.38
N ARG A 105 12.45 7.02 35.38
CA ARG A 105 11.92 7.10 36.75
C ARG A 105 10.51 6.56 36.97
N PHE A 106 10.46 5.33 37.47
CA PHE A 106 9.88 5.10 38.80
C PHE A 106 10.78 4.14 39.58
N SER A 107 11.52 4.69 40.54
CA SER A 107 12.00 3.93 41.69
C SER A 107 10.79 3.31 42.39
N ASN A 108 10.87 2.05 42.77
CA ASN A 108 10.14 1.54 43.92
C ASN A 108 11.12 0.81 44.83
N GLU A 109 11.57 1.56 45.84
CA GLU A 109 11.94 1.03 47.15
C GLU A 109 10.64 0.68 47.89
N TYR A 110 10.39 -0.60 48.17
CA TYR A 110 10.21 -1.24 49.49
C TYR A 110 9.71 -2.67 49.31
#